data_AF-A0A7J6PDS5-F1
#
_entry.id   AF-A0A7J6PDS5-F1
#
_cell.length_a   1.000
_cell.length_b   1.000
_cell.length_c   1.000
_cell.angle_alpha   90.00
_cell.angle_beta   90.00
_cell.angle_gamma   90.00
#
_symmetry.space_group_name_H-M   'P 1'
#
loop_
_entity.id
_entity.type
_entity.pdbx_description
1 polymer ?
#
loop_
_entity_poly.entity_id
_entity_poly.type
_entity_poly.pdbx_seq_one_letter_code
_entity_poly.pdbx_strand_id
1 'polypeptide(L)'
;KQIAKTVLTAGSVHAAEFAAALLLDYPEDLGCDSETCALLCEVLGLLPKGTAVGVVRKLIASGQLSALPYHRDLNLLLAKLGFEYSKSSLGPLLRASVPWVEEEEDTLRDAVVFLPGGFTRQLPDFMDLSEEVAKALASNGPVVALESTIITHGMPYPQNLQSALEVERVVREAGSVPATIAIMKGRVKVGLTESEINEIAEMGPSKCSKVSIRDIGLLMANDGYGSTTVAATMRIAAMAGIRIFATGGIGGVHRGVESTWDVSADLTELGSTPVAVVCAGAKSVLDLPKTLEFLETEGVPVLGWGTDVFPAFFTRDSGLRTSGRVDDADHAAK
;
A
#
# COMPACT_ATOMS: atom_id res chain seq x y z
N LYS A 1 3.39 -33.44 -6.55
CA LYS A 1 4.55 -33.17 -5.64
C LYS A 1 5.59 -34.29 -5.59
N GLN A 2 5.27 -35.51 -5.15
CA GLN A 2 6.27 -36.60 -5.00
C GLN A 2 6.98 -36.94 -6.32
N ILE A 3 6.22 -37.04 -7.42
CA ILE A 3 6.76 -37.25 -8.78
C ILE A 3 7.80 -36.17 -9.13
N ALA A 4 7.49 -34.89 -8.89
CA ALA A 4 8.42 -33.80 -9.14
C ALA A 4 9.72 -33.94 -8.32
N LYS A 5 9.62 -34.25 -7.03
CA LYS A 5 10.79 -34.50 -6.17
C LYS A 5 11.65 -35.66 -6.69
N THR A 6 11.03 -36.74 -7.16
CA THR A 6 11.73 -37.89 -7.76
C THR A 6 12.44 -37.51 -9.07
N VAL A 7 11.78 -36.74 -9.93
CA VAL A 7 12.35 -36.25 -11.20
C VAL A 7 13.54 -35.32 -10.97
N LEU A 8 13.42 -34.39 -10.02
CA LEU A 8 14.49 -33.48 -9.65
C LEU A 8 15.69 -34.23 -9.06
N THR A 9 15.44 -35.27 -8.26
CA THR A 9 16.50 -36.15 -7.72
C THR A 9 17.20 -36.93 -8.85
N ALA A 10 16.45 -37.37 -9.87
CA ALA A 10 17.01 -38.08 -11.01
C ALA A 10 17.80 -37.15 -11.96
N GLY A 11 17.45 -35.87 -12.02
CA GLY A 11 18.11 -34.86 -12.87
C GLY A 11 18.05 -35.14 -14.38
N SER A 12 17.15 -36.05 -14.80
CA SER A 12 17.07 -36.53 -16.19
C SER A 12 16.05 -35.72 -16.99
N VAL A 13 16.47 -35.25 -18.17
CA VAL A 13 15.58 -34.56 -19.13
C VAL A 13 14.39 -35.44 -19.52
N HIS A 14 14.60 -36.74 -19.74
CA HIS A 14 13.52 -37.68 -20.07
C HIS A 14 12.52 -37.86 -18.92
N ALA A 15 12.99 -37.79 -17.67
CA ALA A 15 12.11 -37.84 -16.51
C ALA A 15 11.30 -36.54 -16.36
N ALA A 16 11.91 -35.39 -16.70
CA ALA A 16 11.24 -34.10 -16.77
C ALA A 16 10.20 -34.06 -17.90
N GLU A 17 10.48 -34.63 -19.07
CA GLU A 17 9.53 -34.76 -20.17
C GLU A 17 8.33 -35.63 -19.80
N PHE A 18 8.58 -36.75 -19.11
CA PHE A 18 7.52 -37.60 -18.59
C PHE A 18 6.64 -36.87 -17.56
N ALA A 19 7.25 -36.15 -16.61
CA ALA A 19 6.48 -35.33 -15.67
C ALA A 19 5.71 -34.21 -16.37
N ALA A 20 6.29 -33.55 -17.36
CA ALA A 20 5.59 -32.55 -18.15
C ALA A 20 4.41 -33.12 -18.93
N ALA A 21 4.52 -34.32 -19.48
CA ALA A 21 3.40 -35.01 -20.11
C ALA A 21 2.27 -35.31 -19.10
N LEU A 22 2.62 -35.83 -17.91
CA LEU A 22 1.65 -36.07 -16.84
C LEU A 22 0.94 -34.78 -16.41
N LEU A 23 1.66 -33.66 -16.32
CA LEU A 23 1.07 -32.35 -15.97
C LEU A 23 0.09 -31.84 -17.04
N LEU A 24 0.27 -32.25 -18.29
CA LEU A 24 -0.61 -31.88 -19.40
C LEU A 24 -1.82 -32.80 -19.52
N ASP A 25 -1.66 -34.08 -19.17
CA ASP A 25 -2.73 -35.08 -19.20
C ASP A 25 -3.64 -35.00 -17.97
N TYR A 26 -3.10 -34.57 -16.82
CA TYR A 26 -3.82 -34.40 -15.55
C TYR A 26 -3.62 -33.00 -14.97
N PRO A 27 -4.06 -31.95 -15.69
CA PRO A 27 -3.80 -30.57 -15.31
C PRO A 27 -4.51 -30.16 -14.00
N GLU A 28 -5.62 -30.80 -13.64
CA GLU A 28 -6.37 -30.60 -12.38
C GLU A 28 -5.63 -31.05 -11.11
N ASP A 29 -4.65 -31.96 -11.23
CA ASP A 29 -3.84 -32.43 -10.11
C ASP A 29 -2.72 -31.42 -9.73
N LEU A 30 -2.60 -30.33 -10.50
CA LEU A 30 -1.69 -29.23 -10.26
C LEU A 30 -2.22 -28.35 -9.12
N GLY A 31 -2.08 -28.81 -7.87
CA GLY A 31 -2.51 -28.05 -6.70
C GLY A 31 -1.94 -26.61 -6.68
N CYS A 32 -2.72 -25.64 -6.20
CA CYS A 32 -2.44 -24.21 -6.30
C CYS A 32 -1.58 -23.62 -5.15
N ASP A 33 -0.74 -24.44 -4.51
CA ASP A 33 0.09 -23.99 -3.38
C ASP A 33 1.51 -23.59 -3.81
N SER A 34 2.16 -22.78 -2.97
CA SER A 34 3.50 -22.22 -3.25
C SER A 34 4.58 -23.28 -3.46
N GLU A 35 4.51 -24.41 -2.74
CA GLU A 35 5.47 -25.52 -2.88
C GLU A 35 5.29 -26.22 -4.23
N THR A 36 4.05 -26.42 -4.68
CA THR A 36 3.76 -26.99 -6.00
C THR A 36 4.29 -26.12 -7.14
N CYS A 37 4.16 -24.79 -7.01
CA CYS A 37 4.68 -23.84 -8.00
C CYS A 37 6.21 -23.87 -8.10
N ALA A 38 6.90 -23.89 -6.97
CA ALA A 38 8.37 -23.98 -6.95
C ALA A 38 8.86 -25.27 -7.62
N LEU A 39 8.26 -26.41 -7.25
CA LEU A 39 8.59 -27.72 -7.84
C LEU A 39 8.31 -27.77 -9.35
N LEU A 40 7.21 -27.18 -9.80
CA LEU A 40 6.90 -27.05 -11.23
C LEU A 40 7.99 -26.27 -11.97
N CYS A 41 8.44 -25.15 -11.40
CA CYS A 41 9.46 -24.32 -12.02
C CYS A 41 10.80 -25.03 -12.15
N GLU A 42 11.20 -25.78 -11.12
CA GLU A 42 12.43 -26.56 -11.15
C GLU A 42 12.35 -27.69 -12.20
N VAL A 43 11.21 -28.40 -12.28
CA VAL A 43 11.02 -29.47 -13.28
C VAL A 43 11.04 -28.91 -14.70
N LEU A 44 10.35 -27.79 -14.96
CA LEU A 44 10.38 -27.12 -16.27
C LEU A 44 11.77 -26.58 -16.61
N GLY A 45 12.57 -26.21 -15.60
CA GLY A 45 13.96 -25.79 -15.76
C GLY A 45 14.90 -26.89 -16.27
N LEU A 46 14.53 -28.16 -16.13
CA LEU A 46 15.29 -29.29 -16.68
C LEU A 46 15.00 -29.55 -18.17
N LEU A 47 13.93 -28.98 -18.73
CA LEU A 47 13.53 -29.19 -20.11
C LEU A 47 14.33 -28.28 -21.07
N PRO A 48 14.55 -28.72 -22.33
CA PRO A 48 14.97 -27.81 -23.38
C PRO A 48 14.01 -26.63 -23.50
N LYS A 49 14.54 -25.43 -23.73
CA LYS A 49 13.74 -24.18 -23.75
C LYS A 49 12.49 -24.27 -24.62
N GLY A 50 12.58 -24.85 -25.82
CA GLY A 50 11.44 -25.01 -26.72
C GLY A 50 10.34 -25.92 -26.15
N THR A 51 10.73 -27.01 -25.49
CA THR A 51 9.83 -27.94 -24.82
C THR A 51 9.17 -27.27 -23.61
N ALA A 52 9.94 -26.59 -22.76
CA ALA A 52 9.43 -25.85 -21.61
C ALA A 52 8.39 -24.79 -22.02
N VAL A 53 8.68 -24.01 -23.07
CA VAL A 53 7.76 -23.03 -23.66
C VAL A 53 6.46 -23.71 -24.13
N GLY A 54 6.57 -24.86 -24.79
CA GLY A 54 5.41 -25.62 -25.26
C GLY A 54 4.51 -26.11 -24.12
N VAL A 55 5.11 -26.62 -23.04
CA VAL A 55 4.38 -27.10 -21.86
C VAL A 55 3.67 -25.94 -21.16
N VAL A 56 4.38 -24.83 -20.92
CA VAL A 56 3.80 -23.62 -20.32
C VAL A 56 2.60 -23.11 -21.12
N ARG A 57 2.70 -23.02 -22.45
CA ARG A 57 1.60 -22.56 -23.30
C ARG A 57 0.35 -23.44 -23.17
N LYS A 58 0.53 -24.76 -23.07
CA LYS A 58 -0.58 -25.70 -22.93
C LYS A 58 -1.22 -25.62 -21.53
N LEU A 59 -0.42 -25.47 -20.48
CA LEU A 59 -0.89 -25.25 -19.11
C LEU A 59 -1.63 -23.90 -18.94
N ILE A 60 -1.22 -22.88 -19.71
CA ILE A 60 -1.93 -21.61 -19.81
C ILE A 60 -3.27 -21.82 -20.52
N ALA A 61 -3.27 -22.52 -21.65
CA ALA A 61 -4.48 -22.79 -22.44
C ALA A 61 -5.50 -23.67 -21.70
N SER A 62 -5.06 -24.52 -20.76
CA SER A 62 -5.94 -25.33 -19.91
C SER A 62 -6.56 -24.57 -18.74
N GLY A 63 -6.23 -23.28 -18.54
CA GLY A 63 -6.76 -22.47 -17.44
C GLY A 63 -6.20 -22.82 -16.06
N GLN A 64 -5.22 -23.73 -15.95
CA GLN A 64 -4.63 -24.06 -14.65
C GLN A 64 -3.59 -23.03 -14.20
N LEU A 65 -2.88 -22.42 -15.15
CA LEU A 65 -1.95 -21.33 -14.85
C LEU A 65 -2.65 -19.97 -14.67
N SER A 66 -3.97 -19.84 -14.92
CA SER A 66 -4.69 -18.58 -14.68
C SER A 66 -4.96 -18.30 -13.20
N ALA A 67 -4.88 -19.32 -12.33
CA ALA A 67 -4.88 -19.15 -10.87
C ALA A 67 -3.49 -18.83 -10.30
N LEU A 68 -2.42 -19.05 -11.08
CA LEU A 68 -1.02 -18.96 -10.66
C LEU A 68 -0.20 -17.77 -11.21
N PRO A 69 -0.70 -16.79 -12.01
CA PRO A 69 0.15 -15.82 -12.71
C PRO A 69 0.85 -14.81 -11.79
N TYR A 70 0.67 -14.93 -10.48
CA TYR A 70 1.25 -14.06 -9.46
C TYR A 70 2.32 -14.75 -8.58
N HIS A 71 2.68 -16.01 -8.87
CA HIS A 71 3.75 -16.70 -8.13
C HIS A 71 5.14 -16.27 -8.63
N ARG A 72 6.02 -15.83 -7.71
CA ARG A 72 7.34 -15.25 -8.01
C ARG A 72 8.21 -16.17 -8.89
N ASP A 73 8.26 -17.46 -8.56
CA ASP A 73 9.15 -18.40 -9.23
C ASP A 73 8.67 -18.73 -10.64
N LEU A 74 7.34 -18.79 -10.80
CA LEU A 74 6.70 -18.96 -12.10
C LEU A 74 6.93 -17.72 -12.97
N ASN A 75 6.75 -16.51 -12.43
CA ASN A 75 7.03 -15.27 -13.16
C ASN A 75 8.50 -15.15 -13.59
N LEU A 76 9.43 -15.57 -12.72
CA LEU A 76 10.86 -15.60 -13.05
C LEU A 76 11.18 -16.63 -14.14
N LEU A 77 10.55 -17.81 -14.09
CA LEU A 77 10.67 -18.83 -15.12
C LEU A 77 10.14 -18.34 -16.47
N LEU A 78 8.96 -17.72 -16.49
CA LEU A 78 8.33 -17.22 -17.71
C LEU A 78 9.19 -16.13 -18.37
N ALA A 79 9.76 -15.23 -17.58
CA ALA A 79 10.74 -14.25 -18.06
C ALA A 79 12.01 -14.92 -18.64
N LYS A 80 12.57 -15.93 -17.96
CA LYS A 80 13.73 -16.70 -18.47
C LYS A 80 13.43 -17.44 -19.78
N LEU A 81 12.21 -17.95 -19.92
CA LEU A 81 11.76 -18.63 -21.13
C LEU A 81 11.47 -17.65 -22.29
N GLY A 82 11.53 -16.34 -22.05
CA GLY A 82 11.33 -15.30 -23.05
C GLY A 82 9.86 -14.97 -23.32
N PHE A 83 8.99 -15.22 -22.35
CA PHE A 83 7.62 -14.71 -22.39
C PHE A 83 7.63 -13.24 -21.95
N GLU A 84 7.27 -12.35 -22.87
CA GLU A 84 7.03 -10.94 -22.56
C GLU A 84 5.54 -10.73 -22.26
N TYR A 85 5.24 -10.27 -21.05
CA TYR A 85 3.89 -9.86 -20.68
C TYR A 85 3.76 -8.36 -20.84
N SER A 86 2.82 -7.93 -21.68
CA SER A 86 2.26 -6.58 -21.61
C SER A 86 0.84 -6.66 -21.06
N LYS A 87 0.36 -5.59 -20.41
CA LYS A 87 -1.01 -5.49 -19.86
C LYS A 87 -2.09 -5.78 -20.93
N SER A 88 -1.80 -5.57 -22.21
CA SER A 88 -2.70 -5.89 -23.33
C SER A 88 -2.61 -7.35 -23.80
N SER A 89 -1.46 -8.00 -23.64
CA SER A 89 -1.20 -9.38 -24.07
C SER A 89 -1.86 -10.44 -23.18
N LEU A 90 -2.19 -10.10 -21.93
CA LEU A 90 -2.87 -10.99 -20.97
C LEU A 90 -4.40 -10.94 -21.08
N GLY A 91 -4.97 -9.88 -21.68
CA GLY A 91 -6.41 -9.70 -21.82
C GLY A 91 -7.15 -10.83 -22.55
N PRO A 92 -6.58 -11.48 -23.58
CA PRO A 92 -7.20 -12.65 -24.21
C PRO A 92 -7.12 -13.93 -23.37
N LEU A 93 -6.07 -14.10 -22.56
CA LEU A 93 -5.88 -15.27 -21.69
C LEU A 93 -6.80 -15.24 -20.46
N LEU A 94 -7.08 -14.05 -19.94
CA LEU A 94 -8.06 -13.83 -18.87
C LEU A 94 -9.51 -13.98 -19.33
N ARG A 95 -9.77 -14.03 -20.65
CA ARG A 95 -11.12 -14.17 -21.24
C ARG A 95 -11.48 -15.61 -21.59
N ALA A 96 -10.56 -16.56 -21.47
CA ALA A 96 -10.83 -17.97 -21.70
C ALA A 96 -11.49 -18.60 -20.46
N SER A 97 -12.82 -18.46 -20.39
CA SER A 97 -13.79 -19.41 -19.81
C SER A 97 -13.36 -20.19 -18.56
N VAL A 98 -13.39 -19.55 -17.39
CA VAL A 98 -13.66 -20.24 -16.13
C VAL A 98 -14.97 -19.66 -15.59
N PRO A 99 -16.00 -20.47 -15.28
CA PRO A 99 -17.25 -19.97 -14.74
C PRO A 99 -16.97 -19.31 -13.38
N TRP A 100 -17.35 -18.04 -13.25
CA TRP A 100 -17.40 -17.38 -11.96
C TRP A 100 -18.46 -18.09 -11.12
N VAL A 101 -18.04 -18.70 -10.01
CA VAL A 101 -18.97 -19.19 -8.99
C VAL A 101 -19.46 -17.95 -8.26
N GLU A 102 -20.72 -17.58 -8.52
CA GLU A 102 -21.50 -16.79 -7.57
C GLU A 102 -21.81 -17.69 -6.38
N GLU A 103 -21.13 -17.49 -5.25
CA GLU A 103 -21.68 -17.92 -3.95
C GLU A 103 -21.11 -17.09 -2.80
N GLU A 104 -22.07 -16.43 -2.15
CA GLU A 104 -22.21 -16.06 -0.73
C GLU A 104 -21.30 -15.05 -0.02
N GLU A 105 -21.99 -14.19 0.72
CA GLU A 105 -21.52 -13.18 1.66
C GLU A 105 -20.49 -13.72 2.66
N ASP A 106 -19.20 -13.52 2.39
CA ASP A 106 -18.27 -12.98 3.39
C ASP A 106 -16.90 -12.71 2.73
N THR A 107 -16.15 -11.77 3.30
CA THR A 107 -14.72 -11.48 3.04
C THR A 107 -14.34 -10.47 1.93
N LEU A 108 -14.38 -9.19 2.31
CA LEU A 108 -13.49 -8.12 1.79
C LEU A 108 -11.98 -8.37 2.09
N ARG A 109 -11.57 -9.62 2.45
CA ARG A 109 -10.23 -9.96 2.97
C ARG A 109 -9.18 -10.18 1.89
N ASP A 110 -9.58 -10.36 0.64
CA ASP A 110 -8.66 -10.65 -0.47
C ASP A 110 -8.35 -9.42 -1.34
N ALA A 111 -8.49 -8.20 -0.81
CA ALA A 111 -8.16 -7.00 -1.54
C ALA A 111 -6.65 -6.95 -1.87
N VAL A 112 -6.33 -7.15 -3.14
CA VAL A 112 -4.98 -7.05 -3.68
C VAL A 112 -4.66 -5.59 -3.97
N VAL A 113 -3.61 -5.06 -3.34
CA VAL A 113 -3.13 -3.70 -3.62
C VAL A 113 -2.19 -3.73 -4.83
N PHE A 114 -2.49 -2.91 -5.83
CA PHE A 114 -1.67 -2.75 -7.03
C PHE A 114 -0.64 -1.64 -6.84
N LEU A 115 0.64 -2.01 -6.83
CA LEU A 115 1.75 -1.06 -6.83
C LEU A 115 2.16 -0.71 -8.28
N PRO A 116 2.71 0.50 -8.52
CA PRO A 116 3.24 0.85 -9.83
C PRO A 116 4.36 -0.13 -10.22
N GLY A 117 4.29 -0.66 -11.44
CA GLY A 117 5.18 -1.73 -11.93
C GLY A 117 4.56 -3.13 -11.97
N GLY A 118 3.28 -3.29 -11.58
CA GLY A 118 2.55 -4.56 -11.73
C GLY A 118 2.73 -5.54 -10.56
N PHE A 119 3.23 -5.08 -9.41
CA PHE A 119 3.34 -5.89 -8.21
C PHE A 119 2.01 -5.89 -7.44
N THR A 120 1.57 -7.08 -7.04
CA THR A 120 0.45 -7.30 -6.14
C THR A 120 0.98 -7.59 -4.75
N ARG A 121 0.50 -6.87 -3.73
CA ARG A 121 0.79 -7.20 -2.33
C ARG A 121 -0.52 -7.67 -1.69
N GLN A 122 -0.49 -8.87 -1.10
CA GLN A 122 -1.55 -9.28 -0.18
C GLN A 122 -1.52 -8.33 1.01
N LEU A 123 -2.67 -7.73 1.34
CA LEU A 123 -2.77 -6.89 2.52
C LEU A 123 -2.39 -7.71 3.75
N PRO A 124 -1.71 -7.09 4.73
CA PRO A 124 -1.46 -7.77 5.99
C PRO A 124 -2.79 -8.13 6.67
N ASP A 125 -2.86 -9.31 7.28
CA ASP A 125 -4.08 -9.82 7.92
C ASP A 125 -4.69 -8.86 8.95
N PHE A 126 -3.88 -7.98 9.54
CA PHE A 126 -4.29 -7.01 10.56
C PHE A 126 -4.91 -5.72 10.00
N MET A 127 -4.99 -5.57 8.67
CA MET A 127 -5.45 -4.36 7.99
C MET A 127 -6.79 -4.60 7.28
N ASP A 128 -7.74 -3.68 7.47
CA ASP A 128 -9.01 -3.63 6.76
C ASP A 128 -9.08 -2.39 5.88
N LEU A 129 -9.49 -2.57 4.63
CA LEU A 129 -9.91 -1.47 3.76
C LEU A 129 -11.43 -1.33 3.82
N SER A 130 -11.95 -0.11 3.72
CA SER A 130 -13.36 0.06 3.36
C SER A 130 -13.61 -0.48 1.95
N GLU A 131 -14.85 -0.89 1.67
CA GLU A 131 -15.24 -1.35 0.34
C GLU A 131 -14.95 -0.29 -0.74
N GLU A 132 -15.18 0.99 -0.42
CA GLU A 132 -14.94 2.10 -1.33
C GLU A 132 -13.45 2.26 -1.66
N VAL A 133 -12.59 2.23 -0.64
CA VAL A 133 -11.13 2.32 -0.81
C VAL A 133 -10.61 1.11 -1.59
N ALA A 134 -11.07 -0.10 -1.26
CA ALA A 134 -10.68 -1.32 -1.97
C ALA A 134 -11.05 -1.25 -3.46
N LYS A 135 -12.27 -0.82 -3.80
CA LYS A 135 -12.72 -0.64 -5.20
C LYS A 135 -11.90 0.42 -5.94
N ALA A 136 -11.61 1.55 -5.30
CA ALA A 136 -10.79 2.60 -5.89
C ALA A 136 -9.38 2.10 -6.18
N LEU A 137 -8.73 1.42 -5.24
CA LEU A 137 -7.39 0.86 -5.43
C LEU A 137 -7.36 -0.23 -6.51
N ALA A 138 -8.35 -1.14 -6.53
CA ALA A 138 -8.45 -2.20 -7.53
C ALA A 138 -8.64 -1.67 -8.96
N SER A 139 -9.31 -0.52 -9.10
CA SER A 139 -9.51 0.17 -10.39
C SER A 139 -8.41 1.18 -10.73
N ASN A 140 -7.36 1.29 -9.89
CA ASN A 140 -6.33 2.33 -9.99
C ASN A 140 -6.92 3.77 -10.01
N GLY A 141 -8.02 3.95 -9.28
CA GLY A 141 -8.66 5.22 -9.02
C GLY A 141 -7.92 6.04 -7.95
N PRO A 142 -8.19 7.35 -7.87
CA PRO A 142 -7.52 8.26 -6.94
C PRO A 142 -8.02 8.06 -5.50
N VAL A 143 -7.08 7.83 -4.57
CA VAL A 143 -7.34 7.71 -3.13
C VAL A 143 -6.44 8.70 -2.39
N VAL A 144 -7.00 9.43 -1.43
CA VAL A 144 -6.27 10.36 -0.57
C VAL A 144 -6.39 9.88 0.88
N ALA A 145 -5.25 9.51 1.47
CA ALA A 145 -5.19 9.19 2.89
C ALA A 145 -5.44 10.44 3.74
N LEU A 146 -6.04 10.26 4.91
CA LEU A 146 -6.28 11.31 5.91
C LEU A 146 -5.90 10.78 7.30
N GLU A 147 -5.27 11.60 8.13
CA GLU A 147 -4.90 11.20 9.50
C GLU A 147 -6.06 11.35 10.48
N SER A 148 -6.01 10.61 11.58
CA SER A 148 -7.01 10.69 12.65
C SER A 148 -6.53 11.42 13.91
N THR A 149 -5.23 11.71 14.07
CA THR A 149 -4.75 12.45 15.26
C THR A 149 -5.38 13.84 15.37
N ILE A 150 -5.64 14.51 14.24
CA ILE A 150 -6.31 15.81 14.24
C ILE A 150 -7.73 15.74 14.79
N ILE A 151 -8.41 14.58 14.64
CA ILE A 151 -9.77 14.33 15.11
C ILE A 151 -9.79 14.20 16.65
N THR A 152 -8.80 13.55 17.24
CA THR A 152 -8.81 13.24 18.69
C THR A 152 -7.97 14.21 19.52
N HIS A 153 -6.83 14.67 19.01
CA HIS A 153 -5.86 15.50 19.75
C HIS A 153 -5.67 16.90 19.15
N GLY A 154 -6.24 17.16 17.97
CA GLY A 154 -6.07 18.43 17.27
C GLY A 154 -7.19 19.44 17.51
N MET A 155 -8.43 18.98 17.70
CA MET A 155 -9.61 19.83 17.81
C MET A 155 -10.57 19.33 18.90
N PRO A 156 -11.33 20.22 19.57
CA PRO A 156 -12.35 19.82 20.52
C PRO A 156 -13.59 19.23 19.82
N TYR A 157 -14.36 18.43 20.54
CA TYR A 157 -15.68 17.97 20.11
C TYR A 157 -16.73 19.09 20.26
N PRO A 158 -17.63 19.31 19.29
CA PRO A 158 -17.86 18.55 18.05
C PRO A 158 -17.10 19.06 16.81
N GLN A 159 -16.24 20.08 16.94
CA GLN A 159 -15.53 20.66 15.80
C GLN A 159 -14.60 19.65 15.11
N ASN A 160 -14.04 18.71 15.88
CA ASN A 160 -13.25 17.61 15.34
C ASN A 160 -14.02 16.74 14.34
N LEU A 161 -15.22 16.29 14.71
CA LEU A 161 -16.09 15.49 13.88
C LEU A 161 -16.50 16.25 12.62
N GLN A 162 -16.97 17.49 12.81
CA GLN A 162 -17.39 18.35 11.70
C GLN A 162 -16.25 18.56 10.69
N SER A 163 -15.04 18.82 11.19
CA SER A 163 -13.87 19.02 10.33
C SER A 163 -13.46 17.74 9.62
N ALA A 164 -13.52 16.58 10.28
CA ALA A 164 -13.19 15.29 9.66
C ALA A 164 -14.13 14.98 8.49
N LEU A 165 -15.44 15.10 8.71
CA LEU A 165 -16.46 14.85 7.67
C LEU A 165 -16.37 15.86 6.53
N GLU A 166 -16.09 17.13 6.85
CA GLU A 166 -15.92 18.17 5.85
C GLU A 166 -14.69 17.92 4.97
N VAL A 167 -13.58 17.47 5.55
CA VAL A 167 -12.39 17.10 4.76
C VAL A 167 -12.68 15.91 3.86
N GLU A 168 -13.39 14.87 4.34
CA GLU A 168 -13.81 13.76 3.46
C GLU A 168 -14.70 14.26 2.31
N ARG A 169 -15.64 15.17 2.59
CA ARG A 169 -16.50 15.78 1.57
C ARG A 169 -15.69 16.52 0.50
N VAL A 170 -14.71 17.34 0.90
CA VAL A 170 -13.86 18.10 -0.04
C VAL A 170 -13.04 17.17 -0.93
N VAL A 171 -12.50 16.07 -0.38
CA VAL A 171 -11.77 15.06 -1.17
C VAL A 171 -12.70 14.39 -2.20
N ARG A 172 -13.93 14.05 -1.80
CA ARG A 172 -14.95 13.49 -2.71
C ARG A 172 -15.33 14.45 -3.82
N GLU A 173 -15.52 15.72 -3.51
CA GLU A 173 -15.86 16.77 -4.49
C GLU A 173 -14.73 17.02 -5.48
N ALA A 174 -13.48 16.82 -5.08
CA ALA A 174 -12.32 16.81 -5.96
C ALA A 174 -12.20 15.53 -6.82
N GLY A 175 -13.14 14.58 -6.69
CA GLY A 175 -13.18 13.35 -7.49
C GLY A 175 -12.29 12.22 -6.96
N SER A 176 -11.86 12.28 -5.71
CA SER A 176 -11.03 11.25 -5.06
C SER A 176 -11.77 10.54 -3.93
N VAL A 177 -11.36 9.31 -3.62
CA VAL A 177 -11.88 8.58 -2.45
C VAL A 177 -11.08 8.94 -1.21
N PRO A 178 -11.70 9.47 -0.13
CA PRO A 178 -11.01 9.70 1.13
C PRO A 178 -10.78 8.38 1.86
N ALA A 179 -9.60 8.25 2.48
CA ALA A 179 -9.24 7.13 3.31
C ALA A 179 -8.75 7.65 4.67
N THR A 180 -9.68 7.98 5.56
CA THR A 180 -9.34 8.27 6.97
C THR A 180 -8.78 7.00 7.61
N ILE A 181 -7.58 7.10 8.19
CA ILE A 181 -6.85 5.96 8.77
C ILE A 181 -6.84 6.05 10.29
N ALA A 182 -7.14 4.94 10.95
CA ALA A 182 -7.04 4.80 12.40
C ALA A 182 -6.78 3.34 12.81
N ILE A 183 -6.49 3.11 14.09
CA ILE A 183 -6.51 1.79 14.70
C ILE A 183 -7.77 1.69 15.55
N MET A 184 -8.61 0.69 15.29
CA MET A 184 -9.87 0.47 16.02
C MET A 184 -9.91 -0.96 16.54
N LYS A 185 -9.98 -1.12 17.86
CA LYS A 185 -9.98 -2.43 18.52
C LYS A 185 -8.85 -3.33 18.02
N GLY A 186 -7.64 -2.77 17.92
CA GLY A 186 -6.44 -3.45 17.44
C GLY A 186 -6.37 -3.73 15.93
N ARG A 187 -7.39 -3.35 15.15
CA ARG A 187 -7.39 -3.45 13.68
C ARG A 187 -6.90 -2.15 13.04
N VAL A 188 -6.04 -2.24 12.03
CA VAL A 188 -5.69 -1.09 11.20
C VAL A 188 -6.80 -0.87 10.18
N LYS A 189 -7.48 0.27 10.25
CA LYS A 189 -8.60 0.63 9.37
C LYS A 189 -8.16 1.69 8.37
N VAL A 190 -8.43 1.47 7.08
CA VAL A 190 -8.14 2.39 6.00
C VAL A 190 -9.43 2.73 5.26
N GLY A 191 -9.93 3.95 5.49
CA GLY A 191 -11.29 4.34 5.16
C GLY A 191 -12.22 4.01 6.32
N LEU A 192 -12.37 4.96 7.24
CA LEU A 192 -13.37 4.87 8.31
C LEU A 192 -14.77 5.14 7.77
N THR A 193 -15.77 4.50 8.37
CA THR A 193 -17.16 4.92 8.18
C THR A 193 -17.47 6.19 8.99
N GLU A 194 -18.53 6.90 8.64
CA GLU A 194 -19.00 8.06 9.42
C GLU A 194 -19.23 7.71 10.90
N SER A 195 -19.77 6.52 11.18
CA SER A 195 -19.97 6.04 12.56
C SER A 195 -18.65 5.80 13.29
N GLU A 196 -17.64 5.26 12.59
CA GLU A 196 -16.30 5.04 13.14
C GLU A 196 -15.58 6.37 13.40
N ILE A 197 -15.75 7.38 12.52
CA ILE A 197 -15.25 8.74 12.72
C ILE A 197 -15.92 9.38 13.95
N ASN A 198 -17.25 9.27 14.07
CA ASN A 198 -17.97 9.77 15.24
C ASN A 198 -17.49 9.10 16.53
N GLU A 199 -17.32 7.78 16.50
CA GLU A 199 -16.84 7.01 17.65
C GLU A 199 -15.48 7.53 18.17
N ILE A 200 -14.48 7.70 17.30
CA ILE A 200 -13.17 8.22 17.73
C ILE A 200 -13.23 9.71 18.13
N ALA A 201 -14.09 10.51 17.48
CA ALA A 201 -14.26 11.93 17.80
C ALA A 201 -14.86 12.14 19.19
N GLU A 202 -15.84 11.33 19.58
CA GLU A 202 -16.45 11.34 20.92
C GLU A 202 -15.51 10.78 21.99
N MET A 203 -14.72 9.74 21.67
CA MET A 203 -13.71 9.19 22.60
C MET A 203 -12.65 10.24 22.98
N GLY A 204 -12.21 11.01 22.00
CA GLY A 204 -11.15 12.01 22.15
C GLY A 204 -9.85 11.42 22.72
N PRO A 205 -8.99 12.25 23.32
CA PRO A 205 -7.66 11.83 23.79
C PRO A 205 -7.74 10.97 25.06
N SER A 206 -8.92 10.89 25.70
CA SER A 206 -9.12 10.15 26.95
C SER A 206 -9.19 8.63 26.76
N LYS A 207 -9.64 8.19 25.57
CA LYS A 207 -9.88 6.77 25.25
C LYS A 207 -9.26 6.33 23.93
N CYS A 208 -8.89 7.27 23.06
CA CYS A 208 -8.19 7.00 21.81
C CYS A 208 -6.75 7.51 21.90
N SER A 209 -5.78 6.61 21.79
CA SER A 209 -4.35 6.96 21.94
C SER A 209 -3.84 7.72 20.72
N LYS A 210 -2.87 8.61 20.92
CA LYS A 210 -2.07 9.17 19.80
C LYS A 210 -1.01 8.15 19.39
N VAL A 211 -1.02 7.74 18.12
CA VAL A 211 -0.21 6.63 17.61
C VAL A 211 0.80 7.12 16.59
N SER A 212 2.09 6.96 16.91
CA SER A 212 3.18 6.96 15.93
C SER A 212 3.61 5.53 15.61
N ILE A 213 4.59 5.37 14.72
CA ILE A 213 5.01 4.06 14.17
C ILE A 213 5.34 3.06 15.28
N ARG A 214 6.07 3.52 16.30
CA ARG A 214 6.49 2.68 17.44
C ARG A 214 5.32 2.17 18.28
N ASP A 215 4.18 2.86 18.24
CA ASP A 215 3.03 2.59 19.10
C ASP A 215 2.06 1.58 18.44
N ILE A 216 2.12 1.43 17.11
CA ILE A 216 1.20 0.59 16.31
C ILE A 216 1.12 -0.84 16.86
N GLY A 217 2.26 -1.52 16.97
CA GLY A 217 2.29 -2.93 17.38
C GLY A 217 1.74 -3.16 18.79
N LEU A 218 2.07 -2.26 19.73
CA LEU A 218 1.58 -2.34 21.10
C LEU A 218 0.06 -2.13 21.16
N LEU A 219 -0.46 -1.17 20.40
CA LEU A 219 -1.88 -0.88 20.41
C LEU A 219 -2.69 -2.01 19.75
N MET A 220 -2.17 -2.58 18.66
CA MET A 220 -2.76 -3.75 18.00
C MET A 220 -2.83 -4.97 18.94
N ALA A 221 -1.76 -5.24 19.71
CA ALA A 221 -1.72 -6.36 20.64
C ALA A 221 -2.68 -6.24 21.83
N ASN A 222 -3.19 -5.04 22.12
CA ASN A 222 -4.06 -4.74 23.26
C ASN A 222 -5.50 -4.41 22.86
N ASP A 223 -5.90 -4.69 21.61
CA ASP A 223 -7.22 -4.35 21.09
C ASP A 223 -7.61 -2.88 21.33
N GLY A 224 -6.63 -1.97 21.25
CA GLY A 224 -6.79 -0.56 21.59
C GLY A 224 -7.37 0.29 20.46
N TYR A 225 -7.76 1.51 20.81
CA TYR A 225 -8.14 2.57 19.87
C TYR A 225 -7.01 3.58 19.73
N GLY A 226 -6.73 3.96 18.49
CA GLY A 226 -5.56 4.74 18.13
C GLY A 226 -5.83 5.67 16.97
N SER A 227 -5.61 6.95 17.22
CA SER A 227 -5.54 7.97 16.19
C SER A 227 -4.12 8.07 15.66
N THR A 228 -3.95 7.91 14.36
CA THR A 228 -2.64 7.85 13.71
C THR A 228 -2.11 9.25 13.44
N THR A 229 -0.84 9.47 13.77
CA THR A 229 -0.07 10.68 13.42
C THR A 229 0.27 10.68 11.92
N VAL A 230 0.91 11.73 11.43
CA VAL A 230 1.45 11.79 10.06
C VAL A 230 2.33 10.56 9.78
N ALA A 231 3.31 10.27 10.62
CA ALA A 231 4.20 9.11 10.45
C ALA A 231 3.44 7.76 10.34
N ALA A 232 2.53 7.48 11.28
CA ALA A 232 1.77 6.23 11.27
C ALA A 232 0.81 6.15 10.07
N THR A 233 0.17 7.27 9.72
CA THR A 233 -0.73 7.36 8.57
C THR A 233 0.00 7.09 7.27
N MET A 234 1.19 7.68 7.08
CA MET A 234 2.05 7.42 5.91
C MET A 234 2.42 5.94 5.79
N ARG A 235 2.89 5.33 6.88
CA ARG A 235 3.30 3.92 6.89
C ARG A 235 2.14 3.00 6.47
N ILE A 236 0.95 3.23 7.03
CA ILE A 236 -0.25 2.45 6.73
C ILE A 236 -0.75 2.73 5.30
N ALA A 237 -0.78 3.99 4.87
CA ALA A 237 -1.16 4.38 3.52
C ALA A 237 -0.27 3.69 2.47
N ALA A 238 1.04 3.67 2.67
CA ALA A 238 1.98 2.99 1.78
C ALA A 238 1.76 1.46 1.75
N MET A 239 1.45 0.86 2.90
CA MET A 239 1.09 -0.56 2.98
C MET A 239 -0.21 -0.89 2.22
N ALA A 240 -1.17 0.05 2.22
CA ALA A 240 -2.41 -0.01 1.45
C ALA A 240 -2.25 0.45 -0.02
N GLY A 241 -1.06 0.89 -0.45
CA GLY A 241 -0.79 1.37 -1.81
C GLY A 241 -1.32 2.76 -2.13
N ILE A 242 -1.73 3.52 -1.12
CA ILE A 242 -2.12 4.92 -1.25
C ILE A 242 -0.86 5.79 -1.25
N ARG A 243 -0.71 6.65 -2.27
CA ARG A 243 0.49 7.48 -2.47
C ARG A 243 0.33 8.95 -2.10
N ILE A 244 -0.89 9.41 -1.83
CA ILE A 244 -1.19 10.80 -1.51
C ILE A 244 -1.85 10.85 -0.13
N PHE A 245 -1.35 11.73 0.73
CA PHE A 245 -1.86 11.98 2.07
C PHE A 245 -2.01 13.48 2.29
N ALA A 246 -3.16 13.93 2.79
CA ALA A 246 -3.40 15.32 3.18
C ALA A 246 -3.50 15.46 4.71
N THR A 247 -2.81 16.46 5.26
CA THR A 247 -2.90 16.88 6.67
C THR A 247 -2.84 18.40 6.76
N GLY A 248 -3.15 18.96 7.94
CA GLY A 248 -2.92 20.37 8.19
C GLY A 248 -1.42 20.71 8.19
N GLY A 249 -0.60 19.96 8.93
CA GLY A 249 0.80 20.31 9.12
C GLY A 249 1.60 19.16 9.72
N ILE A 250 2.81 18.94 9.23
CA ILE A 250 3.69 17.87 9.72
C ILE A 250 4.27 18.21 11.10
N GLY A 251 4.68 17.18 11.85
CA GLY A 251 5.64 17.34 12.92
C GLY A 251 7.02 17.71 12.38
N GLY A 252 7.98 17.96 13.28
CA GLY A 252 9.32 18.35 12.89
C GLY A 252 10.28 18.38 14.06
N VAL A 253 11.33 19.17 13.92
CA VAL A 253 12.29 19.41 15.00
C VAL A 253 11.67 20.38 16.00
N HIS A 254 11.64 20.02 17.28
CA HIS A 254 11.11 20.90 18.31
C HIS A 254 12.12 21.98 18.70
N ARG A 255 11.63 23.11 19.21
CA ARG A 255 12.50 24.16 19.75
C ARG A 255 13.22 23.63 21.00
N GLY A 256 14.53 23.88 21.11
CA GLY A 256 15.37 23.35 22.20
C GLY A 256 15.97 21.96 21.96
N VAL A 257 15.87 21.43 20.74
CA VAL A 257 16.35 20.09 20.37
C VAL A 257 17.81 19.82 20.75
N GLU A 258 18.66 20.84 20.77
CA GLU A 258 20.08 20.74 21.17
C GLU A 258 20.28 20.16 22.58
N SER A 259 19.24 20.24 23.43
CA SER A 259 19.25 19.66 24.77
C SER A 259 18.26 18.50 24.93
N THR A 260 17.14 18.52 24.22
CA THR A 260 16.04 17.57 24.44
C THR A 260 16.05 16.36 23.51
N TRP A 261 16.67 16.51 22.32
CA TRP A 261 16.55 15.55 21.21
C TRP A 261 15.09 15.27 20.81
N ASP A 262 14.17 16.21 21.07
CA ASP A 262 12.75 16.09 20.73
C ASP A 262 12.56 16.36 19.22
N VAL A 263 12.49 15.27 18.45
CA VAL A 263 12.33 15.29 17.00
C VAL A 263 11.18 14.35 16.62
N SER A 264 10.26 14.85 15.80
CA SER A 264 9.13 14.05 15.33
C SER A 264 9.58 12.90 14.43
N ALA A 265 9.01 11.71 14.67
CA ALA A 265 9.18 10.55 13.79
C ALA A 265 8.64 10.79 12.36
N ASP A 266 7.83 11.83 12.16
CA ASP A 266 7.34 12.23 10.83
C ASP A 266 8.49 12.48 9.85
N LEU A 267 9.62 13.03 10.31
CA LEU A 267 10.73 13.41 9.43
C LEU A 267 11.45 12.19 8.86
N THR A 268 11.75 11.19 9.69
CA THR A 268 12.35 9.92 9.23
C THR A 268 11.35 9.11 8.39
N GLU A 269 10.06 9.19 8.70
CA GLU A 269 9.04 8.54 7.87
C GLU A 269 8.97 9.16 6.46
N LEU A 270 9.03 10.50 6.37
CA LEU A 270 9.09 11.22 5.09
C LEU A 270 10.29 10.80 4.23
N GLY A 271 11.44 10.51 4.84
CA GLY A 271 12.63 10.01 4.14
C GLY A 271 12.54 8.56 3.64
N SER A 272 11.64 7.76 4.21
CA SER A 272 11.64 6.29 4.01
C SER A 272 10.37 5.71 3.39
N THR A 273 9.28 6.49 3.32
CA THR A 273 7.97 5.99 2.90
C THR A 273 7.47 6.71 1.65
N PRO A 274 7.09 5.98 0.57
CA PRO A 274 6.75 6.56 -0.73
C PRO A 274 5.33 7.13 -0.77
N VAL A 275 5.08 8.17 0.04
CA VAL A 275 3.81 8.89 0.14
C VAL A 275 4.09 10.39 0.10
N ALA A 276 3.46 11.09 -0.85
CA ALA A 276 3.50 12.54 -0.89
C ALA A 276 2.53 13.13 0.14
N VAL A 277 3.04 14.01 1.00
CA VAL A 277 2.26 14.66 2.07
C VAL A 277 1.96 16.10 1.70
N VAL A 278 0.68 16.39 1.49
CA VAL A 278 0.17 17.75 1.25
C VAL A 278 -0.16 18.39 2.59
N CYS A 279 0.48 19.52 2.90
CA CYS A 279 0.32 20.22 4.18
C CYS A 279 0.63 21.72 4.07
N ALA A 280 0.28 22.48 5.11
CA ALA A 280 0.64 23.89 5.27
C ALA A 280 2.04 24.07 5.91
N GLY A 281 2.97 23.15 5.64
CA GLY A 281 4.30 23.12 6.25
C GLY A 281 4.32 22.40 7.60
N ALA A 282 5.32 22.70 8.43
CA ALA A 282 5.43 22.14 9.78
C ALA A 282 4.66 23.00 10.80
N LYS A 283 4.07 22.36 11.82
CA LYS A 283 3.30 23.03 12.87
C LYS A 283 4.08 24.21 13.48
N SER A 284 3.40 25.33 13.74
CA SER A 284 4.02 26.62 14.13
C SER A 284 4.81 26.61 15.44
N VAL A 285 4.62 25.59 16.28
CA VAL A 285 5.33 25.39 17.55
C VAL A 285 6.77 24.87 17.37
N LEU A 286 7.14 24.48 16.16
CA LEU A 286 8.41 23.81 15.83
C LEU A 286 9.54 24.79 15.49
N ASP A 287 10.75 24.24 15.35
CA ASP A 287 11.94 24.90 14.84
C ASP A 287 12.03 24.64 13.33
N LEU A 288 11.50 25.58 12.53
CA LEU A 288 11.38 25.40 11.07
C LEU A 288 12.73 25.32 10.36
N PRO A 289 13.75 26.16 10.66
CA PRO A 289 15.07 26.02 10.06
C PRO A 289 15.65 24.63 10.29
N LYS A 290 15.67 24.12 11.54
CA LYS A 290 16.19 22.78 11.82
C LYS A 290 15.35 21.67 11.19
N THR A 291 14.05 21.88 11.05
CA THR A 291 13.16 20.93 10.36
C THR A 291 13.53 20.80 8.88
N LEU A 292 13.79 21.92 8.18
CA LEU A 292 14.21 21.90 6.78
C LEU A 292 15.59 21.25 6.60
N GLU A 293 16.55 21.55 7.47
CA GLU A 293 17.89 20.91 7.45
C GLU A 293 17.81 19.38 7.66
N PHE A 294 16.91 18.93 8.55
CA PHE A 294 16.67 17.51 8.75
C PHE A 294 16.06 16.87 7.51
N LEU A 295 15.06 17.50 6.89
CA LEU A 295 14.44 17.01 5.66
C LEU A 295 15.45 16.94 4.50
N GLU A 296 16.34 17.94 4.37
CA GLU A 296 17.45 17.89 3.42
C GLU A 296 18.36 16.69 3.68
N THR A 297 18.73 16.44 4.94
CA THR A 297 19.58 15.32 5.34
C THR A 297 18.94 13.96 5.01
N GLU A 298 17.63 13.83 5.19
CA GLU A 298 16.85 12.63 4.84
C GLU A 298 16.55 12.51 3.34
N GLY A 299 16.96 13.48 2.51
CA GLY A 299 16.72 13.49 1.07
C GLY A 299 15.26 13.74 0.68
N VAL A 300 14.49 14.39 1.55
CA VAL A 300 13.06 14.68 1.32
C VAL A 300 12.90 15.97 0.51
N PRO A 301 12.32 15.91 -0.70
CA PRO A 301 12.04 17.13 -1.46
C PRO A 301 10.88 17.91 -0.83
N VAL A 302 11.10 19.20 -0.58
CA VAL A 302 10.07 20.12 -0.10
C VAL A 302 9.61 21.00 -1.26
N LEU A 303 8.39 20.77 -1.74
CA LEU A 303 7.82 21.49 -2.90
C LEU A 303 6.81 22.54 -2.44
N GLY A 304 7.01 23.79 -2.86
CA GLY A 304 6.09 24.89 -2.61
C GLY A 304 5.02 24.98 -3.70
N TRP A 305 3.75 24.97 -3.32
CA TRP A 305 2.63 25.10 -4.24
C TRP A 305 2.36 26.57 -4.59
N GLY A 306 2.75 26.98 -5.80
CA GLY A 306 2.65 28.36 -6.28
C GLY A 306 3.54 29.35 -5.53
N THR A 307 4.55 28.86 -4.80
CA THR A 307 5.43 29.66 -3.93
C THR A 307 6.82 29.03 -3.81
N ASP A 308 7.84 29.87 -3.63
CA ASP A 308 9.22 29.45 -3.32
C ASP A 308 9.52 29.52 -1.81
N VAL A 309 8.52 29.89 -1.01
CA VAL A 309 8.62 30.11 0.43
C VAL A 309 7.93 28.97 1.17
N PHE A 310 8.60 28.42 2.17
CA PHE A 310 8.06 27.40 3.05
C PHE A 310 6.98 28.01 3.96
N PRO A 311 5.73 27.51 3.96
CA PRO A 311 4.69 28.02 4.84
C PRO A 311 4.94 27.62 6.30
N ALA A 312 4.58 28.50 7.25
CA ALA A 312 4.72 28.29 8.69
C ALA A 312 3.36 27.97 9.34
N PHE A 313 2.61 27.04 8.75
CA PHE A 313 1.29 26.61 9.19
C PHE A 313 0.25 27.72 9.12
N PHE A 314 0.10 28.54 10.17
CA PHE A 314 -0.86 29.65 10.20
C PHE A 314 -0.43 30.85 9.34
N THR A 315 0.87 31.01 9.08
CA THR A 315 1.39 32.11 8.25
C THR A 315 1.89 31.59 6.91
N ARG A 316 1.58 32.33 5.85
CA ARG A 316 1.95 31.96 4.46
C ARG A 316 3.46 32.05 4.21
N ASP A 317 4.15 32.88 4.98
CA ASP A 317 5.56 33.20 4.81
C ASP A 317 6.31 32.92 6.12
N SER A 318 7.36 32.10 6.05
CA SER A 318 8.28 31.81 7.16
C SER A 318 9.64 32.50 7.01
N GLY A 319 9.90 33.14 5.87
CA GLY A 319 11.23 33.61 5.45
C GLY A 319 12.17 32.50 4.97
N LEU A 320 11.75 31.23 5.02
CA LEU A 320 12.54 30.07 4.59
C LEU A 320 12.12 29.61 3.20
N ARG A 321 13.04 28.99 2.46
CA ARG A 321 12.80 28.54 1.09
C ARG A 321 12.41 27.07 1.04
N THR A 322 11.58 26.72 0.07
CA THR A 322 11.35 25.32 -0.32
C THR A 322 12.50 24.81 -1.20
N SER A 323 12.62 23.49 -1.36
CA SER A 323 13.57 22.86 -2.29
C SER A 323 13.24 23.16 -3.76
N GLY A 324 11.96 23.34 -4.06
CA GLY A 324 11.47 23.71 -5.38
C GLY A 324 10.07 24.28 -5.32
N ARG A 325 9.59 24.80 -6.46
CA ARG A 325 8.24 25.31 -6.66
C ARG A 325 7.53 24.53 -7.75
N VAL A 326 6.26 24.24 -7.50
CA VAL A 326 5.33 23.62 -8.45
C VAL A 326 4.08 24.49 -8.52
N ASP A 327 3.57 24.75 -9.73
CA ASP A 327 2.45 25.68 -9.93
C ASP A 327 1.11 24.97 -10.19
N ASP A 328 1.14 23.67 -10.45
CA ASP A 328 -0.03 22.85 -10.72
C ASP A 328 0.18 21.38 -10.33
N ALA A 329 -0.91 20.60 -10.37
CA ALA A 329 -0.94 19.21 -9.90
C ALA A 329 -0.18 18.28 -10.84
N ASP A 330 -0.18 18.57 -12.14
CA ASP A 330 0.50 17.76 -13.16
C ASP A 330 2.02 17.90 -13.04
N HIS A 331 2.52 19.10 -12.70
CA HIS A 331 3.91 19.34 -12.39
C HIS A 331 4.30 18.68 -11.06
N ALA A 332 3.48 18.82 -10.02
CA ALA A 332 3.76 18.20 -8.72
C ALA A 332 3.80 16.66 -8.77
N ALA A 333 3.03 16.04 -9.67
CA ALA A 333 2.95 14.60 -9.82
C ALA A 333 4.09 13.97 -10.67
N LYS A 334 4.81 14.77 -11.46
CA LYS A 334 5.92 14.32 -12.32
C LYS A 334 7.24 14.31 -11.57
#